data_AF-A0AAD6KK71-F1
#
_entry.id   AF-A0AAD6KK71-F1
#
_cell.length_a   1.000
_cell.length_b   1.000
_cell.length_c   1.000
_cell.angle_alpha   90.00
_cell.angle_beta   90.00
_cell.angle_gamma   90.00
#
_symmetry.space_group_name_H-M   'P 1'
#
loop_
_entity.id
_entity.type
_entity.pdbx_description
1 polymer ?
#
loop_
_entity_poly.entity_id
_entity_poly.type
_entity_poly.pdbx_seq_one_letter_code
_entity_poly.pdbx_strand_id
1 'polypeptide(L)'
;MLGCAVCKDQFLIDVEAKQLPCSHLYHPDCILPWLSNHNSCPLCRFQLQTPVVREEILETRSPDHLHHDANHAHVEVLSTSLPPHFW
;
A
#
# COMPACT_ATOMS: atom_id res chain seq x y z
N MET A 1 16.06 3.68 -27.54
CA MET A 1 17.09 2.79 -26.95
C MET A 1 16.42 2.04 -25.81
N LEU A 2 16.03 0.78 -26.05
CA LEU A 2 15.29 -0.05 -25.08
C LEU A 2 16.31 -0.86 -24.27
N GLY A 3 16.61 -0.45 -23.04
CA GLY A 3 17.66 -1.08 -22.22
C GLY A 3 17.23 -1.22 -20.77
N CYS A 4 17.84 -2.18 -20.07
CA CYS A 4 17.57 -2.42 -18.66
C CYS A 4 18.30 -1.38 -17.82
N ALA A 5 17.57 -0.58 -17.03
CA ALA A 5 18.18 0.47 -16.21
C ALA A 5 19.00 -0.04 -15.01
N VAL A 6 18.91 -1.35 -14.70
CA VAL A 6 19.66 -1.98 -13.61
C VAL A 6 21.06 -2.37 -14.08
N CYS A 7 21.19 -3.18 -15.13
CA CYS A 7 22.49 -3.59 -15.68
C CYS A 7 23.05 -2.63 -16.73
N LYS A 8 22.24 -1.69 -17.25
CA LYS A 8 22.57 -0.73 -18.31
C LYS A 8 22.84 -1.36 -19.69
N ASP A 9 22.45 -2.61 -19.88
CA ASP A 9 22.55 -3.33 -21.17
C ASP A 9 21.27 -3.23 -22.01
N GLN A 10 21.43 -3.47 -23.31
CA GLN A 10 20.34 -3.54 -24.28
C GLN A 10 19.59 -4.87 -24.17
N PHE A 11 18.28 -4.86 -24.40
CA PHE A 11 17.54 -6.11 -24.60
C PHE A 11 17.94 -6.74 -25.93
N LEU A 12 18.29 -8.03 -25.92
CA LEU A 12 18.52 -8.80 -27.13
C LEU A 12 17.16 -9.24 -27.73
N ILE A 13 17.14 -9.48 -29.04
CA ILE A 13 15.97 -10.02 -29.74
C ILE A 13 15.66 -11.41 -29.17
N ASP A 14 14.38 -11.72 -28.96
CA ASP A 14 13.88 -12.98 -28.39
C ASP A 14 14.30 -13.28 -26.94
N VAL A 15 14.76 -12.26 -26.18
CA VAL A 15 15.04 -12.42 -24.75
C VAL A 15 13.83 -12.02 -23.90
N GLU A 16 13.56 -12.81 -22.86
CA GLU A 16 12.51 -12.52 -21.89
C GLU A 16 12.79 -11.22 -21.14
N ALA A 17 11.81 -10.32 -21.11
CA ALA A 17 11.81 -9.11 -20.32
C ALA A 17 10.56 -9.06 -19.44
N LYS A 18 10.69 -8.54 -18.22
CA LYS A 18 9.57 -8.28 -17.33
C LYS A 18 9.14 -6.83 -17.44
N GLN A 19 7.87 -6.63 -17.72
CA GLN A 19 7.22 -5.32 -17.71
C GLN A 19 6.55 -5.06 -16.37
N LEU A 20 6.81 -3.90 -15.77
CA LEU A 20 6.10 -3.42 -14.58
C LEU A 20 4.81 -2.70 -15.00
N PRO A 21 3.84 -2.52 -14.09
CA PRO A 21 2.60 -1.75 -14.34
C PRO A 21 2.83 -0.29 -14.74
N CYS A 22 4.02 0.26 -14.48
CA CYS A 22 4.44 1.57 -14.98
C CYS A 22 5.04 1.54 -16.40
N SER A 23 4.87 0.43 -17.14
CA SER A 23 5.33 0.18 -18.51
C SER A 23 6.86 0.11 -18.72
N HIS A 24 7.66 0.14 -17.64
CA HIS A 24 9.11 -0.03 -17.72
C HIS A 24 9.51 -1.50 -17.81
N LEU A 25 10.54 -1.78 -18.62
CA LEU A 25 11.04 -3.12 -18.93
C LEU A 25 12.39 -3.38 -18.26
N TYR A 26 12.58 -4.61 -17.78
CA TYR A 26 13.81 -5.07 -17.12
C TYR A 26 14.08 -6.54 -17.42
N HIS A 27 15.35 -6.97 -17.36
CA HIS A 27 15.65 -8.40 -17.39
C HIS A 27 15.07 -9.08 -16.14
N PRO A 28 14.55 -10.31 -16.26
CA PRO A 28 14.04 -11.07 -15.11
C PRO A 28 15.11 -11.20 -14.02
N ASP A 29 16.35 -11.53 -14.39
CA ASP A 29 17.49 -11.65 -13.46
C ASP A 29 17.90 -10.33 -12.81
N CYS A 30 17.51 -9.19 -13.39
CA CYS A 30 17.80 -7.87 -12.83
C CYS A 30 16.68 -7.39 -11.91
N ILE A 31 15.41 -7.57 -12.30
CA ILE A 31 14.28 -7.02 -11.56
C ILE A 31 13.83 -7.90 -10.41
N LEU A 32 13.92 -9.23 -10.51
CA LEU A 32 13.46 -10.12 -9.44
C LEU A 32 14.28 -9.95 -8.14
N PRO A 33 15.62 -9.85 -8.18
CA PRO A 33 16.40 -9.55 -6.98
C PRO A 33 16.08 -8.16 -6.42
N TRP A 34 15.90 -7.16 -7.29
CA TRP A 34 15.52 -5.81 -6.87
C TRP A 34 14.17 -5.82 -6.13
N LEU A 35 13.18 -6.52 -6.66
CA LEU A 35 11.84 -6.61 -6.06
C LEU A 35 11.79 -7.39 -4.75
N SER A 36 12.81 -8.20 -4.46
CA SER A 36 12.94 -8.90 -3.18
C SER A 36 13.24 -7.93 -2.01
N ASN A 37 13.88 -6.80 -2.28
CA ASN A 37 14.22 -5.77 -1.29
C ASN A 37 13.40 -4.48 -1.44
N HIS A 38 12.91 -4.18 -2.65
CA HIS A 38 12.24 -2.94 -2.97
C HIS A 38 10.99 -3.18 -3.81
N ASN A 39 9.82 -2.78 -3.33
CA ASN A 39 8.57 -2.83 -4.10
C ASN A 39 8.38 -1.60 -4.99
N SER A 40 9.44 -1.02 -5.55
CA SER A 40 9.33 0.19 -6.39
C SER A 40 10.17 0.10 -7.66
N CYS A 41 9.66 0.73 -8.73
CA CYS A 41 10.35 0.81 -10.01
C CYS A 41 11.67 1.60 -9.91
N PRO A 42 12.81 1.03 -10.35
CA PRO A 42 14.10 1.72 -10.33
C PRO A 42 14.13 3.04 -11.12
N LEU A 43 13.31 3.16 -12.19
CA LEU A 43 13.30 4.33 -13.09
C LEU A 43 12.41 5.45 -12.59
N CYS A 44 11.15 5.14 -12.26
CA CYS A 44 10.14 6.15 -11.95
C CYS A 44 9.65 6.14 -10.51
N ARG A 45 10.21 5.27 -9.65
CA ARG A 45 9.79 5.08 -8.25
C ARG A 45 8.33 4.66 -8.06
N PHE A 46 7.64 4.24 -9.11
CA PHE A 46 6.29 3.70 -9.02
C PHE A 46 6.25 2.50 -8.05
N GLN A 47 5.42 2.59 -7.02
CA GLN A 47 5.26 1.54 -6.02
C GLN A 47 4.37 0.41 -6.56
N LEU A 48 4.86 -0.83 -6.49
CA LEU A 48 4.08 -2.00 -6.82
C LEU A 48 3.16 -2.33 -5.65
N GLN A 49 1.85 -2.28 -5.89
CA GLN A 49 0.87 -2.82 -4.97
C GLN A 49 0.94 -4.33 -5.06
N THR A 50 1.35 -5.02 -3.99
CA THR A 50 1.23 -6.46 -3.94
C THR A 50 -0.26 -6.79 -3.90
N PRO A 51 -0.79 -7.60 -4.83
CA PRO A 51 -2.15 -8.08 -4.68
C PRO A 51 -2.20 -8.83 -3.36
N VAL A 52 -2.93 -8.28 -2.38
CA VAL A 52 -3.39 -9.06 -1.25
C VAL A 52 -4.25 -10.16 -1.85
N VAL A 53 -3.69 -11.36 -1.95
CA VAL A 53 -4.50 -12.56 -2.10
C VAL A 53 -5.36 -12.58 -0.84
N ARG A 54 -6.57 -12.06 -0.96
CA ARG A 54 -7.58 -12.25 0.05
C ARG A 54 -7.88 -13.74 -0.07
N GLU A 55 -7.28 -14.56 0.78
CA GLU A 55 -7.88 -15.84 1.11
C GLU A 55 -9.26 -15.46 1.65
N GLU A 56 -10.25 -15.49 0.76
CA GLU A 56 -11.66 -15.44 1.12
C GLU A 56 -11.94 -16.76 1.84
N ILE A 57 -11.49 -16.84 3.08
CA ILE A 57 -12.04 -17.81 4.01
C ILE A 57 -13.48 -17.37 4.18
N LEU A 58 -14.39 -18.19 3.63
CA LEU A 58 -15.81 -18.16 3.93
C LEU A 58 -16.00 -18.34 5.45
N GLU A 59 -15.85 -17.28 6.25
CA GLU A 59 -16.38 -17.24 7.62
C GLU A 59 -17.75 -16.56 7.58
N THR A 60 -18.71 -17.30 7.02
CA THR A 60 -20.10 -17.16 7.46
C THR A 60 -20.15 -17.58 8.94
N ARG A 61 -20.79 -16.74 9.80
CA ARG A 61 -21.09 -16.85 11.26
C ARG A 61 -20.20 -15.91 12.09
N SER A 62 -20.68 -14.90 12.82
CA SER A 62 -21.89 -14.82 13.66
C SER A 62 -22.32 -13.35 13.89
N PRO A 63 -23.63 -13.07 14.03
CA PRO A 63 -24.17 -11.78 14.45
C PRO A 63 -24.01 -11.62 15.97
N ASP A 64 -23.56 -10.45 16.43
CA ASP A 64 -24.16 -9.69 17.53
C ASP A 64 -23.25 -8.49 17.87
N HIS A 65 -23.64 -7.28 17.48
CA HIS A 65 -23.42 -6.08 18.28
C HIS A 65 -24.53 -5.09 17.93
N LEU A 66 -25.76 -5.48 18.26
CA LEU A 66 -26.82 -4.51 18.52
C LEU A 66 -26.48 -3.81 19.85
N HIS A 67 -25.62 -2.80 19.82
CA HIS A 67 -25.63 -1.80 20.90
C HIS A 67 -26.62 -0.72 20.51
N HIS A 68 -27.89 -1.07 20.76
CA HIS A 68 -28.98 -0.14 20.92
C HIS A 68 -28.75 0.68 22.18
N ASP A 69 -29.24 1.91 22.09
CA ASP A 69 -28.99 3.06 22.93
C ASP A 69 -29.70 2.91 24.27
N ALA A 70 -29.01 3.18 25.39
CA ALA A 70 -29.65 3.48 26.66
C ALA A 70 -28.75 4.33 27.57
N ASN A 71 -29.10 5.63 27.66
CA ASN A 71 -28.97 6.51 28.82
C ASN A 71 -27.78 6.34 29.77
N HIS A 72 -26.95 7.37 29.87
CA HIS A 72 -26.76 7.98 31.19
C HIS A 72 -26.42 9.47 31.07
N ALA A 73 -27.34 10.30 31.56
CA ALA A 73 -27.11 11.70 31.83
C ALA A 73 -26.16 11.80 33.04
N HIS A 74 -25.10 12.61 32.91
CA HIS A 74 -24.49 13.29 34.05
C HIS A 74 -24.05 14.68 33.61
N VAL A 75 -24.93 15.64 33.87
CA VAL A 75 -24.62 17.07 33.86
C VAL A 75 -23.87 17.40 35.14
N GLU A 76 -22.57 17.68 35.03
CA GLU A 76 -21.81 18.37 36.07
C GLU A 76 -21.42 19.75 35.56
N VAL A 77 -22.30 20.70 35.87
CA VAL A 77 -22.04 22.13 35.77
C VAL A 77 -21.14 22.49 36.94
N LEU A 78 -19.84 22.66 36.69
CA LEU A 78 -19.02 23.58 37.47
C LEU A 78 -18.45 24.65 36.55
N SER A 79 -19.20 25.75 36.51
CA SER A 79 -18.79 27.05 36.03
C SER A 79 -17.55 27.54 36.78
N THR A 80 -16.44 27.74 36.06
CA THR A 80 -15.53 28.88 36.33
C THR A 80 -14.78 29.21 35.05
N SER A 81 -15.04 30.42 34.55
CA SER A 81 -14.39 31.12 33.44
C SER A 81 -12.86 30.99 33.41
N LEU A 82 -12.25 30.98 32.22
CA LEU A 82 -11.43 32.10 31.69
C LEU A 82 -10.88 31.77 30.27
N PRO A 83 -10.53 32.79 29.46
CA PRO A 83 -10.78 32.88 28.00
C PRO A 83 -9.55 32.53 27.11
N PRO A 84 -9.64 32.66 25.75
CA PRO A 84 -8.71 32.05 24.81
C PRO A 84 -7.42 32.86 24.65
N HIS A 85 -6.44 32.25 23.98
CA HIS A 85 -5.09 32.74 23.66
C HIS A 85 -4.00 32.26 24.62
N PHE A 86 -3.43 31.10 24.29
CA PHE A 86 -2.07 30.77 24.66
C PHE A 86 -1.28 30.48 23.37
N TRP A 87 -0.34 31.41 23.11
CA TRP A 87 0.82 31.44 22.20
C TRP A 87 0.97 30.43 21.05
#